data_AF-A0A5N6GSE6-F1
#
_entry.id   AF-A0A5N6GSE6-F1
#
_cell.length_a   1.000
_cell.length_b   1.000
_cell.length_c   1.000
_cell.angle_alpha   90.00
_cell.angle_beta   90.00
_cell.angle_gamma   90.00
#
_symmetry.space_group_name_H-M   'P 1'
#
loop_
_entity.id
_entity.type
_entity.pdbx_description
1 polymer ?
#
loop_
_entity_poly.entity_id
_entity_poly.type
_entity_poly.pdbx_seq_one_letter_code
_entity_poly.pdbx_strand_id
1 'polypeptide(L)'
;MTANRENKTLTAACHCRSVNFTVTVPGDALPLNIHLCHCSVCRYTHGALCSFHAPLPKDIHPEFISPSSLDNLIPYTYSGSKAIRFFCRKCGCHVGDRGHSDGRWVVSSAIFDHSGDENVWQISSHIYANDDDKGGLFDLVRRIKGREIAISYPVRQEDETAIQDNLKTRQSEDQSLRAQCHCGGVSFNVSRPSPDFVHDPSNRKWVLEGKEDKWLGSLDVCDDCRLVSGANIAAWMFVPVSHISPSPSEDLLIGSSKRYSSSDGVVRTFCGTCGAVVFYSCSDRPEIVDVAVGILRDPRSLLAESWVVWRTGCIAYLEDGLRYDKGFTKSLDEGLQRWGKEKYGELEYFRIG
;
A
#
# COMPACT_ATOMS: atom_id res chain seq x y z
N MET A 1 5.40 -42.91 0.15
CA MET A 1 5.66 -42.39 1.51
C MET A 1 5.72 -40.88 1.40
N THR A 2 4.59 -40.20 1.65
CA THR A 2 4.58 -38.75 1.77
C THR A 2 5.33 -38.41 3.05
N ALA A 3 6.47 -37.72 2.94
CA ALA A 3 7.15 -37.20 4.11
C ALA A 3 6.16 -36.27 4.83
N ASN A 4 5.67 -36.70 5.99
CA ASN A 4 4.76 -35.91 6.80
C ASN A 4 5.57 -34.73 7.35
N ARG A 5 5.56 -33.61 6.65
CA ARG A 5 6.27 -32.40 7.07
C ARG A 5 5.55 -31.87 8.30
N GLU A 6 6.32 -31.58 9.35
CA GLU A 6 5.77 -31.04 10.60
C GLU A 6 4.97 -29.75 10.35
N ASN A 7 3.90 -29.56 11.13
CA ASN A 7 3.11 -28.34 11.10
C ASN A 7 3.98 -27.14 11.46
N LYS A 8 3.77 -26.00 10.81
CA LYS A 8 4.46 -24.74 11.10
C LYS A 8 3.49 -23.73 11.69
N THR A 9 3.82 -23.19 12.85
CA THR A 9 3.07 -22.08 13.47
C THR A 9 3.73 -20.76 13.07
N LEU A 10 2.93 -19.83 12.56
CA LEU A 10 3.35 -18.51 12.09
C LEU A 10 2.65 -17.43 12.92
N THR A 11 3.38 -16.39 13.32
CA THR A 11 2.84 -15.35 14.21
C THR A 11 2.65 -14.05 13.47
N ALA A 12 1.47 -13.45 13.59
CA ALA A 12 1.12 -12.17 13.00
C ALA A 12 0.84 -11.12 14.06
N ALA A 13 1.33 -9.89 13.85
CA ALA A 13 1.01 -8.76 14.69
C ALA A 13 0.90 -7.48 13.88
N CYS A 14 -0.11 -6.66 14.16
CA CYS A 14 -0.16 -5.29 13.64
C CYS A 14 0.80 -4.37 14.42
N HIS A 15 1.07 -3.17 13.90
CA HIS A 15 2.02 -2.22 14.51
C HIS A 15 1.73 -1.93 15.99
N CYS A 16 0.46 -1.69 16.36
CA CYS A 16 0.10 -1.36 17.74
C CYS A 16 -0.03 -2.60 18.64
N ARG A 17 0.16 -3.80 18.09
CA ARG A 17 0.06 -5.11 18.75
C ARG A 17 -1.29 -5.43 19.40
N SER A 18 -2.32 -4.59 19.24
CA SER A 18 -3.67 -4.90 19.73
C SER A 18 -4.34 -6.03 18.95
N VAL A 19 -3.85 -6.29 17.73
CA VAL A 19 -4.15 -7.50 16.97
C VAL A 19 -2.88 -8.33 16.90
N ASN A 20 -2.95 -9.53 17.46
CA ASN A 20 -1.91 -10.55 17.46
C ASN A 20 -2.56 -11.94 17.38
N PHE A 21 -2.11 -12.78 16.46
CA PHE A 21 -2.65 -14.13 16.29
C PHE A 21 -1.62 -15.07 15.69
N THR A 22 -1.84 -16.36 15.86
CA THR A 22 -1.08 -17.41 15.19
C THR A 22 -1.90 -18.06 14.08
N VAL A 23 -1.19 -18.67 13.13
CA VAL A 23 -1.75 -19.59 12.14
C VAL A 23 -0.89 -20.83 12.10
N THR A 24 -1.49 -21.99 12.37
CA THR A 24 -0.80 -23.29 12.30
C THR A 24 -1.12 -23.98 10.99
N VAL A 25 -0.11 -24.15 10.14
CA VAL A 25 -0.26 -24.67 8.77
C VAL A 25 0.37 -26.06 8.66
N PRO A 26 -0.31 -27.05 8.04
CA PRO A 26 0.29 -28.34 7.71
C PRO A 26 1.52 -28.19 6.82
N GLY A 27 2.60 -28.94 7.09
CA GLY A 27 3.85 -28.77 6.36
C GLY A 27 3.78 -29.17 4.88
N ASP A 28 2.81 -29.99 4.48
CA ASP A 28 2.51 -30.36 3.09
C ASP A 28 1.69 -29.29 2.34
N ALA A 29 1.09 -28.34 3.05
CA ALA A 29 0.45 -27.16 2.49
C ALA A 29 1.42 -25.99 2.26
N LEU A 30 2.69 -26.15 2.63
CA LEU A 30 3.74 -25.15 2.43
C LEU A 30 4.52 -25.35 1.12
N PRO A 31 4.93 -24.26 0.44
CA PRO A 31 4.73 -22.85 0.85
C PRO A 31 3.32 -22.33 0.58
N LEU A 32 2.88 -21.35 1.40
CA LEU A 32 1.70 -20.54 1.11
C LEU A 32 2.01 -19.54 0.00
N ASN A 33 1.19 -19.57 -1.05
CA ASN A 33 1.33 -18.68 -2.19
C ASN A 33 0.71 -17.29 -1.89
N ILE A 34 1.55 -16.26 -1.97
CA ILE A 34 1.17 -14.87 -1.86
C ILE A 34 0.88 -14.34 -3.27
N HIS A 35 -0.31 -13.75 -3.44
CA HIS A 35 -0.65 -12.96 -4.61
C HIS A 35 -0.65 -11.46 -4.26
N LEU A 36 -0.16 -10.66 -5.19
CA LEU A 36 -0.20 -9.20 -5.13
C LEU A 36 -1.41 -8.72 -5.93
N CYS A 37 -2.44 -8.26 -5.24
CA CYS A 37 -3.68 -7.82 -5.89
C CYS A 37 -3.67 -6.32 -6.17
N HIS A 38 -3.71 -5.95 -7.44
CA HIS A 38 -3.63 -4.55 -7.90
C HIS A 38 -4.99 -3.92 -8.20
N CYS A 39 -6.09 -4.62 -7.94
CA CYS A 39 -7.41 -4.09 -8.21
C CYS A 39 -7.65 -2.79 -7.43
N SER A 40 -8.50 -1.92 -7.97
CA SER A 40 -8.84 -0.63 -7.36
C SER A 40 -9.33 -0.79 -5.93
N VAL A 41 -10.10 -1.84 -5.63
CA VAL A 41 -10.58 -2.12 -4.28
C VAL A 41 -9.41 -2.32 -3.32
N CYS A 42 -8.48 -3.23 -3.60
CA CYS A 42 -7.32 -3.49 -2.74
C CYS A 42 -6.44 -2.25 -2.57
N ARG A 43 -6.19 -1.49 -3.64
CA ARG A 43 -5.45 -0.23 -3.56
C ARG A 43 -6.12 0.77 -2.63
N TYR A 44 -7.42 1.01 -2.86
CA TYR A 44 -8.19 2.04 -2.18
C TYR A 44 -8.62 1.65 -0.76
N THR A 45 -8.62 0.36 -0.40
CA THR A 45 -8.86 -0.08 0.98
C THR A 45 -7.59 -0.13 1.80
N HIS A 46 -6.43 -0.49 1.23
CA HIS A 46 -5.17 -0.50 1.98
C HIS A 46 -4.52 0.89 2.04
N GLY A 47 -4.72 1.74 1.02
CA GLY A 47 -3.88 2.92 0.81
C GLY A 47 -2.48 2.54 0.32
N ALA A 48 -2.33 1.38 -0.33
CA ALA A 48 -1.07 0.86 -0.86
C ALA A 48 -1.16 0.63 -2.39
N LEU A 49 -0.01 0.36 -3.02
CA LEU A 49 0.03 0.05 -4.46
C LEU A 49 -0.67 -1.27 -4.83
N CYS A 50 -0.73 -2.21 -3.89
CA CYS A 50 -1.43 -3.49 -3.98
C CYS A 50 -1.58 -4.10 -2.58
N SER A 51 -2.41 -5.13 -2.43
CA SER A 51 -2.41 -5.98 -1.22
C SER A 51 -1.42 -7.14 -1.36
N PHE A 52 -0.94 -7.69 -0.24
CA PHE A 52 -0.06 -8.86 -0.17
C PHE A 52 -0.78 -9.99 0.56
N HIS A 53 -1.48 -10.84 -0.19
CA HIS A 53 -2.48 -11.74 0.38
C HIS A 53 -2.14 -13.21 0.12
N ALA A 54 -2.34 -14.05 1.13
CA ALA A 54 -2.11 -15.49 1.06
C ALA A 54 -3.34 -16.27 1.54
N PRO A 55 -4.00 -17.06 0.67
CA PRO A 55 -5.10 -17.92 1.07
C PRO A 55 -4.62 -19.04 2.01
N LEU A 56 -5.20 -19.14 3.20
CA LEU A 56 -4.94 -20.26 4.11
C LEU A 56 -5.64 -21.54 3.64
N PRO A 57 -5.22 -22.76 4.03
CA PRO A 57 -6.01 -23.97 3.79
C PRO A 57 -7.43 -23.84 4.38
N LYS A 58 -8.42 -24.56 3.81
CA LYS A 58 -9.86 -24.34 4.03
C LYS A 58 -10.27 -24.25 5.51
N ASP A 59 -9.70 -25.09 6.36
CA ASP A 59 -10.09 -25.20 7.78
C ASP A 59 -9.15 -24.43 8.73
N ILE A 60 -8.11 -23.79 8.18
CA ILE A 60 -7.13 -23.03 8.95
C ILE A 60 -7.58 -21.57 9.06
N HIS A 61 -7.55 -21.05 10.28
CA HIS A 61 -8.00 -19.70 10.61
C HIS A 61 -7.08 -19.06 11.66
N PRO A 62 -7.07 -17.72 11.76
CA PRO A 62 -6.37 -17.00 12.84
C PRO A 62 -6.79 -17.46 14.23
N GLU A 63 -5.81 -17.85 15.05
CA GLU A 63 -5.96 -18.14 16.48
C GLU A 63 -5.45 -16.92 17.28
N PHE A 64 -6.36 -16.10 17.80
CA PHE A 64 -5.99 -14.86 18.46
C PHE A 64 -5.31 -15.10 19.83
N ILE A 65 -4.22 -14.39 20.06
CA ILE A 65 -3.46 -14.45 21.31
C ILE A 65 -4.02 -13.40 22.27
N SER A 66 -4.56 -13.83 23.41
CA SER A 66 -5.14 -12.93 24.43
C SER A 66 -4.19 -11.78 24.80
N PRO A 67 -4.68 -10.52 24.90
CA PRO A 67 -6.08 -10.09 24.84
C PRO A 67 -6.60 -9.78 23.43
N SER A 68 -5.87 -10.14 22.38
CA SER A 68 -6.33 -9.97 21.00
C SER A 68 -7.54 -10.85 20.73
N SER A 69 -8.45 -10.35 19.91
CA SER A 69 -9.67 -11.03 19.47
C SER A 69 -10.21 -10.39 18.19
N LEU A 70 -11.30 -10.93 17.65
CA LEU A 70 -12.03 -10.30 16.53
C LEU A 70 -12.56 -8.90 16.90
N ASP A 71 -12.81 -8.61 18.19
CA ASP A 71 -13.31 -7.30 18.63
C ASP A 71 -12.26 -6.18 18.51
N ASN A 72 -10.99 -6.55 18.31
CA ASN A 72 -9.92 -5.60 18.01
C ASN A 72 -9.91 -5.17 16.53
N LEU A 73 -10.71 -5.83 15.69
CA LEU A 73 -10.80 -5.60 14.25
C LEU A 73 -12.10 -4.85 13.89
N ILE A 74 -12.06 -4.10 12.79
CA ILE A 74 -13.24 -3.54 12.15
C ILE A 74 -13.51 -4.34 10.87
N PRO A 75 -14.69 -4.95 10.72
CA PRO A 75 -15.09 -5.58 9.47
C PRO A 75 -15.50 -4.50 8.45
N TYR A 76 -15.06 -4.66 7.21
CA TYR A 76 -15.48 -3.84 6.08
C TYR A 76 -16.05 -4.68 4.95
N THR A 77 -17.24 -4.32 4.50
CA THR A 77 -17.91 -4.85 3.31
C THR A 77 -18.52 -3.71 2.50
N TYR A 78 -18.89 -3.99 1.27
CA TYR A 78 -19.54 -3.07 0.36
C TYR A 78 -20.44 -3.85 -0.61
N SER A 79 -21.29 -3.15 -1.37
CA SER A 79 -22.17 -3.79 -2.35
C SER A 79 -21.37 -4.61 -3.37
N GLY A 80 -21.66 -5.91 -3.48
CA GLY A 80 -20.95 -6.82 -4.37
C GLY A 80 -19.64 -7.42 -3.83
N SER A 81 -19.26 -7.12 -2.57
CA SER A 81 -18.09 -7.74 -1.96
C SER A 81 -18.23 -9.26 -1.89
N LYS A 82 -17.12 -9.97 -2.10
CA LYS A 82 -17.04 -11.44 -1.98
C LYS A 82 -16.44 -11.91 -0.66
N ALA A 83 -15.96 -10.98 0.16
CA ALA A 83 -15.34 -11.26 1.45
C ALA A 83 -15.53 -10.08 2.41
N ILE A 84 -15.46 -10.36 3.71
CA ILE A 84 -15.32 -9.36 4.76
C ILE A 84 -13.83 -9.05 4.92
N ARG A 85 -13.44 -7.79 4.84
CA ARG A 85 -12.06 -7.36 5.10
C ARG A 85 -11.92 -6.95 6.54
N PHE A 86 -10.81 -7.29 7.17
CA PHE A 86 -10.56 -6.95 8.56
C PHE A 86 -9.31 -6.09 8.69
N PHE A 87 -9.45 -5.00 9.45
CA PHE A 87 -8.33 -4.15 9.80
C PHE A 87 -8.37 -3.76 11.28
N CYS A 88 -7.19 -3.48 11.85
CA CYS A 88 -7.05 -3.12 13.25
C CYS A 88 -7.76 -1.80 13.54
N ARG A 89 -8.64 -1.80 14.55
CA ARG A 89 -9.38 -0.61 15.01
C ARG A 89 -8.47 0.54 15.44
N LYS A 90 -7.28 0.23 15.97
CA LYS A 90 -6.38 1.19 16.59
C LYS A 90 -5.39 1.81 15.61
N CYS A 91 -4.76 0.99 14.76
CA CYS A 91 -3.69 1.46 13.85
C CYS A 91 -4.02 1.33 12.36
N GLY A 92 -5.20 0.84 11.98
CA GLY A 92 -5.62 0.74 10.57
C GLY A 92 -5.06 -0.44 9.79
N CYS A 93 -4.14 -1.22 10.38
CA CYS A 93 -3.48 -2.35 9.73
C CYS A 93 -4.45 -3.42 9.22
N HIS A 94 -4.43 -3.69 7.91
CA HIS A 94 -5.17 -4.79 7.30
C HIS A 94 -4.54 -6.13 7.68
N VAL A 95 -5.36 -7.05 8.18
CA VAL A 95 -4.89 -8.37 8.64
C VAL A 95 -5.29 -9.52 7.71
N GLY A 96 -6.31 -9.31 6.90
CA GLY A 96 -6.81 -10.28 5.94
C GLY A 96 -8.31 -10.20 5.72
N ASP A 97 -8.78 -11.07 4.84
CA ASP A 97 -10.16 -11.17 4.38
C ASP A 97 -10.73 -12.55 4.72
N ARG A 98 -12.05 -12.62 4.95
CA ARG A 98 -12.79 -13.86 5.11
C ARG A 98 -13.87 -13.98 4.05
N GLY A 99 -13.77 -15.01 3.20
CA GLY A 99 -14.70 -15.25 2.09
C GLY A 99 -16.15 -15.43 2.57
N HIS A 100 -17.11 -14.81 1.85
CA HIS A 100 -18.53 -14.97 2.16
C HIS A 100 -19.07 -16.36 1.81
N SER A 101 -18.55 -16.97 0.74
CA SER A 101 -19.05 -18.25 0.21
C SER A 101 -18.51 -19.47 0.94
N ASP A 102 -17.27 -19.42 1.40
CA ASP A 102 -16.55 -20.58 1.95
C ASP A 102 -15.99 -20.34 3.35
N GLY A 103 -16.08 -19.12 3.90
CA GLY A 103 -15.52 -18.76 5.19
C GLY A 103 -13.99 -18.78 5.23
N ARG A 104 -13.32 -18.98 4.09
CA ARG A 104 -11.87 -19.17 4.00
C ARG A 104 -11.15 -17.87 4.30
N TRP A 105 -10.10 -17.95 5.10
CA TRP A 105 -9.22 -16.81 5.37
C TRP A 105 -8.18 -16.62 4.28
N VAL A 106 -8.01 -15.37 3.88
CA VAL A 106 -6.92 -14.89 3.05
C VAL A 106 -6.19 -13.83 3.86
N VAL A 107 -5.03 -14.18 4.41
CA VAL A 107 -4.32 -13.30 5.35
C VAL A 107 -3.40 -12.32 4.65
N SER A 108 -3.18 -11.16 5.26
CA SER A 108 -2.08 -10.28 4.85
C SER A 108 -0.77 -10.89 5.29
N SER A 109 0.08 -11.30 4.33
CA SER A 109 1.39 -11.86 4.68
C SER A 109 2.34 -10.81 5.26
N ALA A 110 2.06 -9.52 5.01
CA ALA A 110 2.86 -8.39 5.43
C ALA A 110 2.97 -8.20 6.95
N ILE A 111 2.15 -8.88 7.76
CA ILE A 111 2.11 -8.73 9.22
C ILE A 111 2.70 -9.93 9.97
N PHE A 112 3.16 -10.95 9.25
CA PHE A 112 3.73 -12.15 9.84
C PHE A 112 5.23 -12.01 10.11
N ASP A 113 5.73 -12.84 11.00
CA ASP A 113 7.14 -13.17 11.07
C ASP A 113 7.59 -13.99 9.84
N HIS A 114 8.89 -13.97 9.55
CA HIS A 114 9.52 -14.84 8.55
C HIS A 114 8.97 -14.76 7.11
N SER A 115 8.37 -13.65 6.67
CA SER A 115 7.78 -13.56 5.33
C SER A 115 8.75 -13.79 4.17
N GLY A 116 10.06 -13.55 4.36
CA GLY A 116 11.10 -13.76 3.34
C GLY A 116 11.56 -15.22 3.16
N ASP A 117 11.07 -16.15 4.00
CA ASP A 117 11.33 -17.59 3.85
C ASP A 117 10.44 -18.17 2.76
N GLU A 118 11.00 -18.37 1.55
CA GLU A 118 10.28 -18.93 0.39
C GLU A 118 9.81 -20.38 0.61
N ASN A 119 10.24 -21.06 1.68
CA ASN A 119 9.67 -22.36 2.05
C ASN A 119 8.34 -22.23 2.82
N VAL A 120 8.00 -21.01 3.25
CA VAL A 120 6.77 -20.69 3.97
C VAL A 120 5.87 -19.80 3.14
N TRP A 121 6.46 -18.73 2.61
CA TRP A 121 5.76 -17.63 1.98
C TRP A 121 6.38 -17.41 0.61
N GLN A 122 5.61 -17.69 -0.44
CA GLN A 122 6.10 -17.58 -1.80
C GLN A 122 5.29 -16.55 -2.58
N ILE A 123 5.91 -15.44 -2.96
CA ILE A 123 5.25 -14.46 -3.84
C ILE A 123 5.15 -15.06 -5.25
N SER A 124 3.96 -15.51 -5.63
CA SER A 124 3.74 -16.32 -6.83
C SER A 124 3.17 -15.53 -8.01
N SER A 125 2.37 -14.49 -7.73
CA SER A 125 1.65 -13.79 -8.79
C SER A 125 1.33 -12.33 -8.50
N HIS A 126 1.21 -11.54 -9.56
CA HIS A 126 0.44 -10.32 -9.61
C HIS A 126 -0.92 -10.62 -10.23
N ILE A 127 -2.00 -10.25 -9.55
CA ILE A 127 -3.36 -10.45 -10.02
C ILE A 127 -4.09 -9.12 -10.18
N TYR A 128 -5.00 -9.08 -11.15
CA TYR A 128 -5.67 -7.84 -11.56
C TYR A 128 -4.69 -6.71 -11.89
N ALA A 129 -3.52 -7.06 -12.45
CA ALA A 129 -2.60 -6.08 -13.00
C ALA A 129 -3.31 -5.33 -14.13
N ASN A 130 -3.09 -4.03 -14.25
CA ASN A 130 -3.78 -3.24 -15.27
C ASN A 130 -3.13 -3.49 -16.64
N ASP A 131 -3.93 -3.80 -17.67
CA ASP A 131 -3.48 -4.13 -19.03
C ASP A 131 -3.14 -2.87 -19.85
N ASP A 132 -3.59 -1.69 -19.39
CA ASP A 132 -3.55 -0.43 -20.15
C ASP A 132 -2.24 0.38 -19.99
N ASP A 133 -1.08 -0.27 -19.80
CA ASP A 133 0.25 0.41 -19.72
C ASP A 133 0.37 1.49 -18.61
N LYS A 134 -0.47 1.41 -17.56
CA LYS A 134 -0.55 2.44 -16.51
C LYS A 134 0.57 2.38 -15.47
N GLY A 135 1.60 1.56 -15.70
CA GLY A 135 2.67 1.32 -14.74
C GLY A 135 2.17 0.72 -13.41
N GLY A 136 3.01 -0.06 -12.74
CA GLY A 136 2.67 -0.51 -11.38
C GLY A 136 3.78 -1.29 -10.73
N LEU A 137 3.53 -1.77 -9.51
CA LEU A 137 4.51 -2.60 -8.80
C LEU A 137 4.84 -3.89 -9.57
N PHE A 138 3.93 -4.39 -10.41
CA PHE A 138 4.16 -5.54 -11.30
C PHE A 138 5.21 -5.28 -12.40
N ASP A 139 5.50 -4.03 -12.74
CA ASP A 139 6.59 -3.68 -13.65
C ASP A 139 7.94 -3.62 -12.92
N LEU A 140 7.91 -3.21 -11.65
CA LEU A 140 9.09 -3.15 -10.81
C LEU A 140 9.54 -4.56 -10.41
N VAL A 141 8.60 -5.41 -9.97
CA VAL A 141 8.89 -6.74 -9.39
C VAL A 141 8.45 -7.85 -10.35
N ARG A 142 9.20 -8.09 -11.42
CA ARG A 142 8.88 -9.20 -12.37
C ARG A 142 9.49 -10.55 -12.00
N ARG A 143 10.55 -10.54 -11.17
CA ARG A 143 11.32 -11.74 -10.82
C ARG A 143 11.78 -11.67 -9.38
N ILE A 144 11.61 -12.73 -8.60
CA ILE A 144 12.17 -12.85 -7.24
C ILE A 144 13.13 -14.03 -7.21
N LYS A 145 14.38 -13.79 -6.77
CA LYS A 145 15.44 -14.82 -6.70
C LYS A 145 15.59 -15.62 -8.02
N GLY A 146 15.45 -14.93 -9.17
CA GLY A 146 15.53 -15.52 -10.51
C GLY A 146 14.26 -16.21 -11.01
N ARG A 147 13.24 -16.43 -10.18
CA ARG A 147 11.94 -16.98 -10.57
C ARG A 147 11.03 -15.88 -11.11
N GLU A 148 10.39 -16.10 -12.25
CA GLU A 148 9.36 -15.20 -12.77
C GLU A 148 8.07 -15.28 -11.95
N ILE A 149 7.46 -14.12 -11.75
CA ILE A 149 6.16 -13.98 -11.07
C ILE A 149 5.08 -13.97 -12.13
N ALA A 150 4.06 -14.80 -11.98
CA ALA A 150 2.96 -14.84 -12.93
C ALA A 150 2.16 -13.53 -12.88
N ILE A 151 1.83 -12.96 -14.04
CA ILE A 151 1.01 -11.74 -14.13
C ILE A 151 -0.31 -12.11 -14.78
N SER A 152 -1.42 -11.77 -14.13
CA SER A 152 -2.76 -11.90 -14.68
C SER A 152 -3.47 -10.55 -14.70
N TYR A 153 -4.15 -10.31 -15.81
CA TYR A 153 -4.92 -9.11 -16.08
C TYR A 153 -6.42 -9.38 -15.80
N PRO A 154 -7.22 -8.34 -15.47
CA PRO A 154 -8.66 -8.52 -15.35
C PRO A 154 -9.22 -9.05 -16.66
N VAL A 155 -10.10 -10.05 -16.59
CA VAL A 155 -10.94 -10.42 -17.73
C VAL A 155 -11.80 -9.21 -18.03
N ARG A 156 -11.72 -8.65 -19.24
CA ARG A 156 -12.60 -7.57 -19.69
C ARG A 156 -14.04 -8.08 -19.64
N GLN A 157 -14.72 -7.88 -18.51
CA GLN A 157 -16.18 -7.86 -18.48
C GLN A 157 -16.58 -6.49 -19.02
N GLU A 158 -17.51 -6.48 -19.97
CA GLU A 158 -18.19 -5.27 -20.45
C GLU A 158 -19.00 -4.66 -19.31
N ASP A 159 -18.33 -4.10 -18.30
CA ASP A 159 -18.96 -3.41 -17.20
C ASP A 159 -19.08 -1.93 -17.59
N GLU A 160 -20.21 -1.61 -18.25
CA GLU A 160 -20.57 -0.28 -18.77
C GLU A 160 -20.59 0.83 -17.69
N THR A 161 -20.51 0.47 -16.41
CA THR A 161 -20.63 1.41 -15.29
C THR A 161 -19.32 2.12 -14.91
N ALA A 162 -18.15 1.58 -15.26
CA ALA A 162 -16.85 2.22 -15.01
C ALA A 162 -16.40 3.16 -16.14
N ILE A 163 -17.05 3.07 -17.31
CA ILE A 163 -16.67 3.80 -18.52
C ILE A 163 -17.22 5.25 -18.49
N GLN A 164 -18.37 5.49 -17.85
CA GLN A 164 -18.96 6.83 -17.79
C GLN A 164 -18.26 7.78 -16.82
N ASP A 165 -17.69 7.29 -15.71
CA ASP A 165 -16.93 8.13 -14.77
C ASP A 165 -15.57 8.55 -15.35
N ASN A 166 -14.96 7.72 -16.21
CA ASN A 166 -13.66 8.01 -16.82
C ASN A 166 -13.73 8.97 -18.02
N LEU A 167 -14.90 9.17 -18.62
CA LEU A 167 -15.07 10.01 -19.82
C LEU A 167 -15.38 11.48 -19.49
N LYS A 168 -15.98 11.78 -18.32
CA LYS A 168 -16.25 13.17 -17.90
C LYS A 168 -15.03 13.90 -17.34
N THR A 169 -14.07 13.19 -16.75
CA THR A 169 -12.83 13.79 -16.16
C THR A 169 -11.78 14.17 -17.19
N ARG A 170 -11.93 13.75 -18.45
CA ARG A 170 -10.90 13.88 -19.50
C ARG A 170 -10.68 15.29 -20.04
N GLN A 171 -11.44 16.31 -19.60
CA GLN A 171 -11.36 17.64 -20.24
C GLN A 171 -11.17 18.85 -19.30
N SER A 172 -10.95 18.72 -17.98
CA SER A 172 -10.75 19.93 -17.15
C SER A 172 -9.84 19.90 -15.89
N GLU A 173 -9.10 18.84 -15.55
CA GLU A 173 -8.47 18.73 -14.20
C GLU A 173 -6.94 18.49 -14.17
N ASP A 174 -6.12 19.17 -14.98
CA ASP A 174 -4.64 18.99 -14.89
C ASP A 174 -4.01 19.67 -13.64
N GLN A 175 -4.81 20.44 -12.89
CA GLN A 175 -4.38 21.24 -11.73
C GLN A 175 -4.79 20.64 -10.37
N SER A 176 -5.59 19.58 -10.35
CA SER A 176 -6.04 18.93 -9.10
C SER A 176 -6.03 17.41 -9.20
N LEU A 177 -5.40 16.74 -8.23
CA LEU A 177 -5.40 15.28 -8.08
C LEU A 177 -6.31 14.87 -6.94
N ARG A 178 -7.38 14.14 -7.26
CA ARG A 178 -8.26 13.57 -6.24
C ARG A 178 -7.60 12.39 -5.52
N ALA A 179 -7.67 12.40 -4.20
CA ALA A 179 -7.32 11.31 -3.31
C ALA A 179 -8.58 10.85 -2.56
N GLN A 180 -8.91 9.55 -2.62
CA GLN A 180 -10.11 9.02 -1.99
C GLN A 180 -9.95 7.57 -1.55
N CYS A 181 -10.38 7.24 -0.33
CA CYS A 181 -10.43 5.85 0.10
C CYS A 181 -11.57 5.07 -0.59
N HIS A 182 -11.61 3.75 -0.47
CA HIS A 182 -12.62 2.93 -1.16
C HIS A 182 -14.06 3.31 -0.79
N CYS A 183 -14.36 3.50 0.50
CA CYS A 183 -15.72 3.82 0.95
C CYS A 183 -16.14 5.29 0.72
N GLY A 184 -15.26 6.15 0.21
CA GLY A 184 -15.52 7.59 0.03
C GLY A 184 -15.61 8.41 1.32
N GLY A 185 -15.45 7.80 2.50
CA GLY A 185 -15.49 8.49 3.79
C GLY A 185 -14.31 9.44 4.01
N VAL A 186 -13.19 9.22 3.32
CA VAL A 186 -12.07 10.16 3.20
C VAL A 186 -11.93 10.53 1.72
N SER A 187 -12.00 11.82 1.42
CA SER A 187 -11.88 12.37 0.07
C SER A 187 -11.33 13.79 0.14
N PHE A 188 -10.29 14.08 -0.63
CA PHE A 188 -9.69 15.41 -0.76
C PHE A 188 -8.97 15.54 -2.11
N ASN A 189 -8.56 16.75 -2.43
CA ASN A 189 -7.82 17.11 -3.63
C ASN A 189 -6.43 17.62 -3.25
N VAL A 190 -5.44 17.28 -4.06
CA VAL A 190 -4.06 17.78 -3.99
C VAL A 190 -3.83 18.68 -5.21
N SER A 191 -3.45 19.93 -4.97
CA SER A 191 -3.06 20.85 -6.05
C SER A 191 -1.60 20.64 -6.47
N ARG A 192 -1.23 21.17 -7.63
CA ARG A 192 0.16 21.26 -8.09
C ARG A 192 0.99 22.16 -7.15
N PRO A 193 2.32 22.03 -7.11
CA PRO A 193 3.15 23.04 -6.47
C PRO A 193 2.83 24.42 -7.05
N SER A 194 2.51 25.38 -6.17
CA SER A 194 2.19 26.74 -6.61
C SER A 194 3.47 27.52 -6.90
N PRO A 195 3.44 28.56 -7.76
CA PRO A 195 4.60 29.40 -8.01
C PRO A 195 5.22 29.96 -6.72
N ASP A 196 4.39 30.45 -5.79
CA ASP A 196 4.85 30.97 -4.51
C ASP A 196 5.58 29.90 -3.67
N PHE A 197 5.08 28.66 -3.68
CA PHE A 197 5.73 27.54 -2.98
C PHE A 197 7.10 27.23 -3.59
N VAL A 198 7.19 27.17 -4.91
CA VAL A 198 8.42 26.85 -5.64
C VAL A 198 9.47 27.96 -5.51
N HIS A 199 9.04 29.23 -5.52
CA HIS A 199 9.94 30.37 -5.44
C HIS A 199 10.49 30.62 -4.04
N ASP A 200 9.84 30.11 -2.98
CA ASP A 200 10.36 30.18 -1.63
C ASP A 200 11.60 29.27 -1.45
N PRO A 201 12.78 29.84 -1.13
CA PRO A 201 13.98 29.06 -0.90
C PRO A 201 13.86 27.99 0.18
N SER A 202 12.98 28.14 1.18
CA SER A 202 12.79 27.12 2.24
C SER A 202 12.17 25.83 1.73
N ASN A 203 11.46 25.90 0.60
CA ASN A 203 10.64 24.83 0.05
C ASN A 203 11.33 24.06 -1.07
N ARG A 204 12.50 24.53 -1.55
CA ARG A 204 13.26 23.90 -2.65
C ARG A 204 13.59 22.42 -2.43
N LYS A 205 13.63 21.94 -1.18
CA LYS A 205 13.87 20.52 -0.87
C LYS A 205 12.64 19.62 -1.09
N TRP A 206 11.47 20.19 -1.36
CA TRP A 206 10.19 19.50 -1.54
C TRP A 206 9.70 19.45 -2.99
N VAL A 207 10.49 20.00 -3.91
CA VAL A 207 10.32 19.93 -5.36
C VAL A 207 11.68 19.60 -5.99
N LEU A 208 11.68 19.04 -7.19
CA LEU A 208 12.90 18.75 -7.92
C LEU A 208 13.12 19.81 -9.01
N GLU A 209 14.34 20.35 -9.09
CA GLU A 209 14.73 21.33 -10.11
C GLU A 209 14.48 20.78 -11.53
N GLY A 210 13.84 21.58 -12.37
CA GLY A 210 13.41 21.20 -13.72
C GLY A 210 12.14 20.32 -13.78
N LYS A 211 11.55 19.98 -12.63
CA LYS A 211 10.30 19.21 -12.50
C LYS A 211 9.40 19.79 -11.39
N GLU A 212 9.38 21.12 -11.28
CA GLU A 212 8.70 21.86 -10.21
C GLU A 212 7.17 21.81 -10.31
N ASP A 213 6.61 21.23 -11.36
CA ASP A 213 5.17 20.97 -11.53
C ASP A 213 4.70 19.69 -10.80
N LYS A 214 5.62 18.96 -10.14
CA LYS A 214 5.35 17.67 -9.49
C LYS A 214 5.83 17.63 -8.05
N TRP A 215 5.17 16.79 -7.26
CA TRP A 215 5.57 16.49 -5.90
C TRP A 215 6.63 15.39 -5.87
N LEU A 216 7.48 15.40 -4.85
CA LEU A 216 8.40 14.29 -4.62
C LEU A 216 7.64 13.05 -4.14
N GLY A 217 8.14 11.87 -4.48
CA GLY A 217 7.60 10.61 -3.98
C GLY A 217 8.67 9.55 -3.71
N SER A 218 8.34 8.59 -2.85
CA SER A 218 9.27 7.52 -2.48
C SER A 218 8.57 6.23 -2.11
N LEU A 219 9.24 5.13 -2.42
CA LEU A 219 8.89 3.81 -1.94
C LEU A 219 9.60 3.57 -0.62
N ASP A 220 8.87 3.01 0.35
CA ASP A 220 9.33 2.76 1.71
C ASP A 220 8.99 1.32 2.11
N VAL A 221 10.00 0.60 2.61
CA VAL A 221 9.91 -0.79 3.04
C VAL A 221 10.20 -0.97 4.54
N CYS A 222 10.07 0.09 5.35
CA CYS A 222 10.24 -0.02 6.79
C CYS A 222 9.18 -0.92 7.44
N ASP A 223 9.54 -1.49 8.60
CA ASP A 223 8.65 -2.36 9.36
C ASP A 223 7.37 -1.64 9.78
N ASP A 224 7.45 -0.37 10.19
CA ASP A 224 6.27 0.37 10.63
C ASP A 224 5.24 0.53 9.51
N CYS A 225 5.69 0.92 8.31
CA CYS A 225 4.83 1.13 7.15
C CYS A 225 4.13 -0.17 6.72
N ARG A 226 4.81 -1.33 6.75
CA ARG A 226 4.13 -2.60 6.46
C ARG A 226 3.13 -2.97 7.54
N LEU A 227 3.47 -2.72 8.81
CA LEU A 227 2.66 -3.10 9.96
C LEU A 227 1.46 -2.17 10.22
N VAL A 228 1.35 -1.04 9.51
CA VAL A 228 0.15 -0.17 9.52
C VAL A 228 -0.71 -0.31 8.27
N SER A 229 -0.16 -0.78 7.15
CA SER A 229 -0.88 -0.93 5.89
C SER A 229 -1.31 -2.37 5.58
N GLY A 230 -0.60 -3.35 6.15
CA GLY A 230 -0.75 -4.75 5.74
C GLY A 230 -0.24 -5.00 4.32
N ALA A 231 0.77 -4.26 3.87
CA ALA A 231 1.46 -4.44 2.58
C ALA A 231 2.97 -4.30 2.75
N ASN A 232 3.78 -5.07 2.01
CA ASN A 232 5.25 -5.06 2.17
C ASN A 232 5.94 -3.74 1.75
N ILE A 233 5.18 -2.81 1.15
CA ILE A 233 5.69 -1.56 0.60
C ILE A 233 4.66 -0.45 0.76
N ALA A 234 5.11 0.70 1.23
CA ALA A 234 4.37 1.95 1.18
C ALA A 234 4.88 2.83 0.03
N ALA A 235 3.99 3.64 -0.52
CA ALA A 235 4.28 4.55 -1.60
C ALA A 235 3.73 5.92 -1.21
N TRP A 236 4.62 6.88 -1.01
CA TRP A 236 4.32 8.18 -0.43
C TRP A 236 4.54 9.30 -1.45
N MET A 237 3.64 10.28 -1.45
CA MET A 237 3.79 11.58 -2.12
C MET A 237 3.88 12.66 -1.06
N PHE A 238 4.94 13.48 -1.06
CA PHE A 238 5.19 14.50 -0.05
C PHE A 238 4.50 15.81 -0.44
N VAL A 239 3.50 16.23 0.36
CA VAL A 239 2.64 17.37 0.02
C VAL A 239 2.53 18.34 1.20
N PRO A 240 2.65 19.64 0.98
CA PRO A 240 2.33 20.65 2.00
C PRO A 240 0.84 20.64 2.34
N VAL A 241 0.52 20.79 3.62
CA VAL A 241 -0.88 20.86 4.10
C VAL A 241 -1.67 21.97 3.37
N SER A 242 -1.02 23.08 3.01
CA SER A 242 -1.61 24.20 2.25
C SER A 242 -2.08 23.83 0.85
N HIS A 243 -1.60 22.72 0.27
CA HIS A 243 -1.94 22.26 -1.08
C HIS A 243 -3.02 21.16 -1.08
N ILE A 244 -3.60 20.86 0.09
CA ILE A 244 -4.67 19.88 0.28
C ILE A 244 -6.01 20.62 0.51
N SER A 245 -7.04 20.20 -0.22
CA SER A 245 -8.40 20.76 -0.11
C SER A 245 -9.48 19.68 -0.01
N PRO A 246 -10.38 19.71 1.00
CA PRO A 246 -10.38 20.66 2.12
C PRO A 246 -9.11 20.50 2.95
N SER A 247 -8.61 21.60 3.51
CA SER A 247 -7.43 21.55 4.37
C SER A 247 -7.73 20.63 5.56
N PRO A 248 -6.83 19.67 5.86
CA PRO A 248 -7.01 18.82 7.03
C PRO A 248 -7.02 19.67 8.30
N SER A 249 -7.72 19.17 9.33
CA SER A 249 -7.63 19.74 10.68
C SER A 249 -6.20 19.63 11.24
N GLU A 250 -5.91 20.32 12.35
CA GLU A 250 -4.61 20.20 13.05
C GLU A 250 -4.25 18.75 13.41
N ASP A 251 -5.27 17.90 13.64
CA ASP A 251 -5.12 16.46 13.89
C ASP A 251 -4.94 15.61 12.62
N LEU A 252 -4.81 16.26 11.46
CA LEU A 252 -4.74 15.66 10.13
C LEU A 252 -5.96 14.80 9.75
N LEU A 253 -7.12 15.09 10.37
CA LEU A 253 -8.36 14.37 10.11
C LEU A 253 -9.14 15.00 8.96
N ILE A 254 -9.59 14.14 8.03
CA ILE A 254 -10.51 14.45 6.94
C ILE A 254 -11.60 13.37 6.91
N GLY A 255 -12.87 13.79 6.97
CA GLY A 255 -14.02 12.89 6.88
C GLY A 255 -14.01 11.82 7.97
N SER A 256 -14.09 10.54 7.58
CA SER A 256 -14.13 9.41 8.51
C SER A 256 -12.75 8.91 8.99
N SER A 257 -11.67 9.66 8.74
CA SER A 257 -10.33 9.28 9.17
C SER A 257 -10.21 9.20 10.69
N LYS A 258 -9.34 8.31 11.17
CA LYS A 258 -8.90 8.18 12.56
C LYS A 258 -7.40 8.44 12.64
N ARG A 259 -6.95 8.93 13.80
CA ARG A 259 -5.55 9.21 14.13
C ARG A 259 -4.92 8.08 14.92
N TYR A 260 -3.66 7.77 14.65
CA TYR A 260 -2.82 6.83 15.40
C TYR A 260 -1.41 7.41 15.57
N SER A 261 -0.93 7.50 16.81
CA SER A 261 0.47 7.84 17.11
C SER A 261 1.28 6.54 17.07
N SER A 262 2.15 6.38 16.06
CA SER A 262 3.01 5.18 15.95
C SER A 262 4.25 5.28 16.86
N SER A 263 4.73 6.48 17.08
CA SER A 263 5.85 6.82 17.96
C SER A 263 5.71 8.29 18.41
N ASP A 264 6.62 8.75 19.26
CA ASP A 264 6.68 10.15 19.66
C ASP A 264 6.94 11.04 18.43
N GLY A 265 6.21 12.16 18.34
CA GLY A 265 6.28 13.07 17.19
C GLY A 265 5.75 12.54 15.85
N VAL A 266 5.28 11.28 15.77
CA VAL A 266 4.80 10.68 14.51
C VAL A 266 3.31 10.37 14.57
N VAL A 267 2.59 10.88 13.57
CA VAL A 267 1.14 10.68 13.43
C VAL A 267 0.83 10.05 12.08
N ARG A 268 0.00 8.99 12.14
CA ARG A 268 -0.54 8.30 10.97
C ARG A 268 -2.06 8.39 11.00
N THR A 269 -2.68 8.58 9.84
CA THR A 269 -4.14 8.59 9.71
C THR A 269 -4.62 7.52 8.76
N PHE A 270 -5.80 6.96 9.06
CA PHE A 270 -6.42 5.93 8.25
C PHE A 270 -7.94 6.09 8.25
N CYS A 271 -8.63 5.66 7.19
CA CYS A 271 -10.09 5.69 7.14
C CYS A 271 -10.68 4.75 8.20
N GLY A 272 -11.49 5.29 9.12
CA GLY A 272 -12.13 4.53 10.18
C GLY A 272 -13.20 3.54 9.73
N THR A 273 -13.60 3.60 8.45
CA THR A 273 -14.61 2.73 7.84
C THR A 273 -14.00 1.58 7.03
N CYS A 274 -13.01 1.86 6.17
CA CYS A 274 -12.42 0.86 5.27
C CYS A 274 -10.94 0.56 5.52
N GLY A 275 -10.30 1.22 6.50
CA GLY A 275 -8.91 0.96 6.90
C GLY A 275 -7.84 1.58 6.00
N ALA A 276 -8.21 2.36 4.99
CA ALA A 276 -7.24 2.92 4.04
C ALA A 276 -6.27 3.86 4.74
N VAL A 277 -4.97 3.60 4.60
CA VAL A 277 -3.93 4.55 5.03
C VAL A 277 -4.09 5.85 4.22
N VAL A 278 -4.01 6.99 4.92
CA VAL A 278 -4.25 8.32 4.34
C VAL A 278 -2.98 9.17 4.41
N PHE A 279 -2.61 9.59 5.63
CA PHE A 279 -1.43 10.42 5.86
C PHE A 279 -0.42 9.76 6.80
N TYR A 280 0.85 10.06 6.57
CA TYR A 280 1.89 10.06 7.59
C TYR A 280 2.41 11.48 7.80
N SER A 281 2.79 11.81 9.03
CA SER A 281 3.42 13.08 9.39
C SER A 281 4.39 12.89 10.54
N CYS A 282 5.42 13.73 10.61
CA CYS A 282 6.34 13.77 11.72
C CYS A 282 6.68 15.22 12.13
N SER A 283 7.06 15.40 13.39
CA SER A 283 7.38 16.70 13.99
C SER A 283 8.57 17.41 13.33
N ASP A 284 9.44 16.69 12.63
CA ASP A 284 10.62 17.27 11.96
C ASP A 284 10.25 18.10 10.72
N ARG A 285 9.02 17.92 10.20
CA ARG A 285 8.49 18.60 9.01
C ARG A 285 6.98 18.80 9.14
N PRO A 286 6.53 19.64 10.10
CA PRO A 286 5.13 19.72 10.50
C PRO A 286 4.19 20.22 9.39
N GLU A 287 4.71 20.94 8.39
CA GLU A 287 3.92 21.46 7.27
C GLU A 287 3.75 20.46 6.12
N ILE A 288 4.49 19.36 6.12
CA ILE A 288 4.50 18.36 5.05
C ILE A 288 3.89 17.05 5.53
N VAL A 289 2.90 16.56 4.80
CA VAL A 289 2.33 15.23 5.01
C VAL A 289 2.69 14.29 3.86
N ASP A 290 2.79 13.01 4.18
CA ASP A 290 3.00 11.94 3.22
C ASP A 290 1.63 11.40 2.85
N VAL A 291 1.21 11.66 1.62
CA VAL A 291 -0.06 11.16 1.09
C VAL A 291 0.14 9.76 0.53
N ALA A 292 -0.66 8.82 1.00
CA ALA A 292 -0.64 7.44 0.53
C ALA A 292 -1.04 7.37 -0.96
N VAL A 293 -0.11 6.96 -1.83
CA VAL A 293 -0.34 6.90 -3.29
C VAL A 293 -1.44 5.90 -3.66
N GLY A 294 -1.67 4.90 -2.81
CA GLY A 294 -2.73 3.91 -3.02
C GLY A 294 -4.13 4.51 -3.08
N ILE A 295 -4.40 5.68 -2.50
CA ILE A 295 -5.71 6.35 -2.58
C ILE A 295 -5.82 7.40 -3.69
N LEU A 296 -4.76 7.64 -4.47
CA LEU A 296 -4.79 8.62 -5.57
C LEU A 296 -5.62 8.10 -6.75
N ARG A 297 -6.36 9.02 -7.39
CA ARG A 297 -7.22 8.78 -8.56
C ARG A 297 -6.60 9.34 -9.84
N ASP A 298 -5.32 9.05 -10.10
CA ASP A 298 -4.73 9.36 -11.41
C ASP A 298 -5.24 8.35 -12.46
N PRO A 299 -5.98 8.78 -13.50
CA PRO A 299 -6.45 7.88 -14.54
C PRO A 299 -5.33 7.36 -15.45
N ARG A 300 -4.15 7.99 -15.42
CA ARG A 300 -3.01 7.71 -16.32
C ARG A 300 -2.04 6.69 -15.75
N SER A 301 -1.75 6.73 -14.45
CA SER A 301 -0.72 5.90 -13.83
C SER A 301 -1.06 5.46 -12.41
N LEU A 302 -0.77 4.20 -12.05
CA LEU A 302 -0.92 3.73 -10.66
C LEU A 302 0.14 4.33 -9.72
N LEU A 303 1.26 4.79 -10.28
CA LEU A 303 2.33 5.51 -9.60
C LEU A 303 2.16 7.03 -9.72
N ALA A 304 1.05 7.51 -10.29
CA ALA A 304 0.75 8.92 -10.49
C ALA A 304 1.92 9.71 -11.13
N GLU A 305 2.59 9.13 -12.14
CA GLU A 305 3.81 9.69 -12.79
C GLU A 305 3.65 11.12 -13.33
N SER A 306 2.40 11.53 -13.58
CA SER A 306 2.07 12.88 -14.02
C SER A 306 2.10 13.90 -12.88
N TRP A 307 2.08 13.45 -11.63
CA TRP A 307 2.02 14.23 -10.40
C TRP A 307 3.23 14.05 -9.49
N VAL A 308 3.93 12.93 -9.63
CA VAL A 308 4.98 12.49 -8.73
C VAL A 308 6.29 12.28 -9.47
N VAL A 309 7.37 12.83 -8.93
CA VAL A 309 8.74 12.45 -9.27
C VAL A 309 9.25 11.49 -8.20
N TRP A 310 9.54 10.26 -8.60
CA TRP A 310 9.93 9.20 -7.68
C TRP A 310 11.43 9.23 -7.41
N ARG A 311 11.82 9.05 -6.15
CA ARG A 311 13.20 8.75 -5.76
C ARG A 311 13.56 7.34 -6.23
N THR A 312 14.26 7.24 -7.35
CA THR A 312 14.61 5.95 -7.98
C THR A 312 16.02 5.49 -7.65
N GLY A 313 16.88 6.37 -7.13
CA GLY A 313 18.24 6.03 -6.71
C GLY A 313 18.32 5.27 -5.38
N CYS A 314 17.27 5.30 -4.55
CA CYS A 314 17.17 4.45 -3.36
C CYS A 314 15.73 4.35 -2.80
N ILE A 315 15.42 3.17 -2.27
CA ILE A 315 14.22 2.90 -1.45
C ILE A 315 14.45 3.37 -0.02
N ALA A 316 13.43 3.98 0.61
CA ALA A 316 13.49 4.34 2.02
C ALA A 316 13.55 3.09 2.91
N TYR A 317 14.42 3.09 3.93
CA TYR A 317 14.58 1.99 4.88
C TYR A 317 14.87 0.62 4.23
N LEU A 318 15.67 0.62 3.16
CA LEU A 318 16.03 -0.59 2.39
C LEU A 318 16.47 -1.78 3.28
N GLU A 319 17.26 -1.51 4.33
CA GLU A 319 17.76 -2.56 5.23
C GLU A 319 16.64 -3.29 6.00
N ASP A 320 15.55 -2.61 6.35
CA ASP A 320 14.39 -3.25 6.98
C ASP A 320 13.70 -4.20 6.00
N GLY A 321 13.49 -3.76 4.77
CA GLY A 321 12.96 -4.60 3.70
C GLY A 321 13.86 -5.80 3.41
N LEU A 322 15.19 -5.61 3.40
CA LEU A 322 16.15 -6.69 3.19
C LEU A 322 16.15 -7.71 4.32
N ARG A 323 15.96 -7.26 5.57
CA ARG A 323 15.82 -8.13 6.75
C ARG A 323 14.51 -8.92 6.70
N TYR A 324 13.42 -8.27 6.30
CA TYR A 324 12.08 -8.86 6.28
C TYR A 324 11.87 -9.82 5.10
N ASP A 325 12.12 -9.36 3.88
CA ASP A 325 12.04 -10.14 2.65
C ASP A 325 13.13 -9.68 1.65
N LYS A 326 14.30 -10.29 1.79
CA LYS A 326 15.47 -10.03 0.93
C LYS A 326 15.18 -10.26 -0.56
N GLY A 327 14.33 -11.23 -0.90
CA GLY A 327 14.06 -11.60 -2.28
C GLY A 327 13.22 -10.55 -2.99
N PHE A 328 12.10 -10.20 -2.37
CA PHE A 328 11.22 -9.14 -2.82
C PHE A 328 11.94 -7.78 -2.86
N THR A 329 12.61 -7.41 -1.78
CA THR A 329 13.20 -6.07 -1.63
C THR A 329 14.32 -5.82 -2.65
N LYS A 330 15.18 -6.81 -2.92
CA LYS A 330 16.19 -6.68 -3.98
C LYS A 330 15.57 -6.52 -5.36
N SER A 331 14.56 -7.33 -5.68
CA SER A 331 13.86 -7.24 -6.96
C SER A 331 13.21 -5.87 -7.14
N LEU A 332 12.59 -5.36 -6.08
CA LEU A 332 11.98 -4.04 -6.06
C LEU A 332 13.00 -2.92 -6.28
N ASP A 333 14.15 -2.96 -5.59
CA ASP A 333 15.20 -1.94 -5.73
C ASP A 333 15.81 -1.94 -7.14
N GLU A 334 16.19 -3.11 -7.65
CA GLU A 334 16.71 -3.26 -9.02
C GLU A 334 15.68 -2.83 -10.07
N GLY A 335 14.40 -3.21 -9.84
CA GLY A 335 13.28 -2.85 -10.68
C GLY A 335 13.00 -1.36 -10.71
N LEU A 336 13.01 -0.71 -9.55
CA LEU A 336 12.82 0.73 -9.41
C LEU A 336 13.94 1.51 -10.09
N GLN A 337 15.19 1.10 -9.92
CA GLN A 337 16.33 1.75 -10.55
C GLN A 337 16.30 1.59 -12.08
N ARG A 338 15.96 0.39 -12.59
CA ARG A 338 15.78 0.17 -14.02
C ARG A 338 14.66 1.07 -14.57
N TRP A 339 13.48 1.03 -13.94
CA TRP A 339 12.34 1.85 -14.32
C TRP A 339 12.67 3.34 -14.27
N GLY A 340 13.41 3.80 -13.26
CA GLY A 340 13.87 5.17 -13.14
C GLY A 340 14.74 5.61 -14.31
N LYS A 341 15.74 4.79 -14.70
CA LYS A 341 16.59 5.08 -15.87
C LYS A 341 15.78 5.13 -17.16
N GLU A 342 14.82 4.23 -17.33
CA GLU A 342 13.94 4.20 -18.51
C GLU A 342 13.04 5.45 -18.58
N LYS A 343 12.53 5.91 -17.43
CA LYS A 343 11.55 7.01 -17.36
C LYS A 343 12.19 8.40 -17.29
N TYR A 344 13.32 8.52 -16.60
CA TYR A 344 13.95 9.80 -16.31
C TYR A 344 15.29 9.98 -17.03
N GLY A 345 15.83 8.93 -17.67
CA GLY A 345 17.18 8.93 -18.26
C GLY A 345 18.30 8.75 -17.24
N GLU A 346 18.00 8.97 -15.95
CA GLU A 346 18.93 8.85 -14.82
C GLU A 346 18.23 8.35 -13.56
N LEU A 347 19.01 8.13 -12.50
CA LEU A 347 18.48 7.79 -11.18
C LEU A 347 18.25 9.07 -10.39
N GLU A 348 17.01 9.27 -9.95
CA GLU A 348 16.64 10.43 -9.14
C GLU A 348 16.96 10.19 -7.68
N TYR A 349 17.71 11.11 -7.10
CA TYR A 349 18.11 11.07 -5.70
C TYR A 349 17.81 12.40 -5.02
N PHE A 350 17.04 12.33 -3.94
CA PHE A 350 16.80 13.46 -3.05
C PHE A 350 16.63 12.96 -1.61
N ARG A 351 17.03 13.83 -0.67
CA ARG A 351 16.80 13.57 0.75
C ARG A 351 15.35 13.87 1.06
N ILE A 352 14.73 12.93 1.76
CA ILE A 352 13.37 13.06 2.26
C ILE A 352 13.57 13.20 3.76
N GLY A 353 13.31 14.40 4.27
CA GLY A 353 13.24 14.78 5.70
C GLY A 353 14.14 14.00 6.63
#